data_AF-A0A2R7LCP7-F1
#
_entry.id   AF-A0A2R7LCP7-F1
#
_cell.length_a   1.000
_cell.length_b   1.000
_cell.length_c   1.000
_cell.angle_alpha   90.00
_cell.angle_beta   90.00
_cell.angle_gamma   90.00
#
_symmetry.space_group_name_H-M   'P 1'
#
loop_
_entity.id
_entity.type
_entity.pdbx_description
1 polymer ?
#
loop_
_entity_poly.entity_id
_entity_poly.type
_entity_poly.pdbx_seq_one_letter_code
_entity_poly.pdbx_strand_id
1 'polypeptide(L)'
;MTPSPPPVCSRASRSAPGAWRSATSRTALRTDPHNPARPAPGTFLCPLDEIPSPGAKGFRFREGEAMFAGFVVRQGGAIHGYVDSCPHAGWPLAGFAGRFLTRDNDLILCGGHAALFRIADGVCVAGPCPGQSLTPWPVLVRGDTILTA
;
A
#
# COMPACT_ATOMS: atom_id res chain seq x y z
N MET A 1 50.31 30.54 44.75
CA MET A 1 50.22 29.12 45.12
C MET A 1 48.79 28.67 44.86
N THR A 2 48.53 28.16 43.67
CA THR A 2 47.21 27.73 43.18
C THR A 2 47.16 26.20 43.18
N PRO A 3 46.16 25.54 43.78
CA PRO A 3 46.04 24.08 43.71
C PRO A 3 45.39 23.64 42.39
N SER A 4 46.00 22.65 41.74
CA SER A 4 45.48 21.96 40.54
C SER A 4 44.23 21.13 40.85
N PRO A 5 43.26 21.04 39.92
CA PRO A 5 42.10 20.15 40.07
C PRO A 5 42.46 18.67 39.80
N PRO A 6 41.72 17.71 40.40
CA PRO A 6 41.92 16.27 40.19
C PRO A 6 41.36 15.78 38.84
N PRO A 7 41.81 14.63 38.31
CA PRO A 7 41.41 14.12 37.01
C PRO A 7 39.98 13.59 37.01
N VAL A 8 39.18 13.98 36.01
CA VAL A 8 37.83 13.47 35.80
C VAL A 8 37.90 12.09 35.15
N CYS A 9 37.38 11.09 35.85
CA CYS A 9 37.22 9.72 35.38
C CYS A 9 35.92 9.61 34.56
N SER A 10 36.00 9.69 33.22
CA SER A 10 34.85 9.49 32.34
C SER A 10 34.71 8.02 31.93
N ARG A 11 33.73 7.39 32.60
CA ARG A 11 32.98 6.14 32.32
C ARG A 11 33.42 5.20 31.19
N ALA A 12 33.47 3.92 31.61
CA ALA A 12 33.61 2.73 30.82
C ALA A 12 32.62 2.61 29.65
N SER A 13 33.15 2.06 28.58
CA SER A 13 32.47 1.55 27.39
C SER A 13 31.73 0.22 27.65
N ARG A 14 30.83 -0.10 26.71
CA ARG A 14 30.05 -1.34 26.45
C ARG A 14 28.58 -1.23 26.89
N SER A 15 27.57 -1.52 26.06
CA SER A 15 27.51 -2.45 24.91
C SER A 15 26.48 -1.99 23.87
N ALA A 16 26.73 -2.28 22.58
CA ALA A 16 25.67 -2.44 21.58
C ALA A 16 24.86 -3.71 21.88
N PRO A 17 23.57 -3.75 21.51
CA PRO A 17 23.23 -4.52 20.30
C PRO A 17 22.12 -3.86 19.46
N GLY A 18 22.07 -4.20 18.16
CA GLY A 18 20.84 -4.05 17.37
C GLY A 18 20.89 -2.97 16.28
N ALA A 19 21.83 -3.13 15.38
CA ALA A 19 21.75 -2.74 13.98
C ALA A 19 20.32 -2.58 13.38
N TRP A 20 20.05 -1.36 12.87
CA TRP A 20 19.24 -1.02 11.69
C TRP A 20 17.73 -1.36 11.69
N ARG A 21 16.90 -0.54 12.35
CA ARG A 21 15.56 -0.26 11.82
C ARG A 21 15.65 0.99 10.95
N SER A 22 15.81 0.81 9.65
CA SER A 22 15.61 1.89 8.69
C SER A 22 14.25 2.52 8.96
N ALA A 23 14.22 3.85 9.11
CA ALA A 23 13.04 4.67 9.29
C ALA A 23 12.19 4.74 8.01
N THR A 24 11.88 3.59 7.41
CA THR A 24 10.99 3.50 6.27
C THR A 24 9.59 3.79 6.78
N SER A 25 9.00 4.91 6.33
CA SER A 25 7.60 5.26 6.64
C SER A 25 6.70 4.04 6.41
N ARG A 26 5.68 3.85 7.27
CA ARG A 26 4.69 2.76 7.13
C ARG A 26 4.06 2.71 5.74
N THR A 27 3.97 3.85 5.05
CA THR A 27 3.56 3.95 3.64
C THR A 27 4.51 3.21 2.71
N ALA A 28 5.81 3.44 2.84
CA ALA A 28 6.84 2.88 1.98
C ALA A 28 6.99 1.36 2.16
N LEU A 29 6.70 0.83 3.36
CA LEU A 29 6.64 -0.62 3.60
C LEU A 29 5.47 -1.30 2.88
N ARG A 30 4.33 -0.62 2.70
CA ARG A 30 3.16 -1.20 2.02
C ARG A 30 3.36 -1.32 0.52
N THR A 31 4.04 -0.34 -0.07
CA THR A 31 4.29 -0.25 -1.51
C THR A 31 5.61 -0.90 -1.93
N ASP A 32 6.40 -1.41 -0.98
CA ASP A 32 7.67 -2.08 -1.25
C ASP A 32 7.48 -3.28 -2.20
N PRO A 33 8.13 -3.30 -3.37
CA PRO A 33 8.13 -4.46 -4.27
C PRO A 33 8.65 -5.74 -3.61
N HIS A 34 9.51 -5.64 -2.59
CA HIS A 34 10.10 -6.76 -1.87
C HIS A 34 9.35 -7.12 -0.57
N ASN A 35 8.14 -6.59 -0.38
CA ASN A 35 7.31 -6.97 0.75
C ASN A 35 7.05 -8.49 0.69
N PRO A 36 7.47 -9.28 1.69
CA PRO A 36 7.34 -10.75 1.65
C PRO A 36 5.88 -11.19 1.62
N ALA A 37 4.97 -10.42 2.24
CA ALA A 37 3.53 -10.69 2.15
C ALA A 37 2.91 -10.39 0.77
N ARG A 38 3.66 -9.79 -0.18
CA ARG A 38 3.15 -9.53 -1.54
C ARG A 38 3.01 -10.88 -2.28
N PRO A 39 1.81 -11.23 -2.77
CA PRO A 39 1.61 -12.51 -3.46
C PRO A 39 2.47 -12.59 -4.72
N ALA A 40 3.10 -13.75 -4.94
CA ALA A 40 3.90 -14.02 -6.13
C ALA A 40 3.03 -13.98 -7.41
N PRO A 41 3.60 -13.68 -8.59
CA PRO A 41 2.89 -13.80 -9.87
C PRO A 41 2.19 -15.15 -10.07
N GLY A 42 1.00 -15.15 -10.66
CA GLY A 42 0.17 -16.34 -10.85
C GLY A 42 -0.66 -16.76 -9.64
N THR A 43 -0.61 -16.02 -8.53
CA THR A 43 -1.45 -16.29 -7.35
C THR A 43 -2.91 -16.01 -7.70
N PHE A 44 -3.78 -16.98 -7.42
CA PHE A 44 -5.22 -16.84 -7.59
C PHE A 44 -5.81 -15.83 -6.61
N LEU A 45 -6.58 -14.87 -7.14
CA LEU A 45 -7.30 -13.87 -6.33
C LEU A 45 -8.77 -14.24 -6.16
N CYS A 46 -9.48 -14.42 -7.28
CA CYS A 46 -10.91 -14.75 -7.30
C CYS A 46 -11.39 -15.10 -8.72
N PRO A 47 -12.60 -15.67 -8.87
CA PRO A 47 -13.31 -15.69 -10.14
C PRO A 47 -13.59 -14.27 -10.67
N LEU A 48 -13.61 -14.12 -12.00
CA LEU A 48 -13.80 -12.83 -12.67
C LEU A 48 -15.18 -12.20 -12.37
N ASP A 49 -16.22 -13.03 -12.24
CA ASP A 49 -17.59 -12.62 -11.96
C ASP A 49 -17.83 -12.24 -10.49
N GLU A 50 -16.90 -12.59 -9.59
CA GLU A 50 -16.94 -12.16 -8.19
C GLU A 50 -16.67 -10.65 -8.05
N ILE A 51 -16.07 -10.01 -9.06
CA ILE A 51 -15.99 -8.55 -9.16
C ILE A 51 -17.02 -8.07 -10.20
N PRO A 52 -18.09 -7.39 -9.76
CA PRO A 52 -19.04 -6.76 -10.67
C PRO A 52 -18.35 -5.77 -11.62
N SER A 53 -18.97 -5.47 -12.75
CA SER A 53 -18.49 -4.46 -13.69
C SER A 53 -19.57 -3.39 -13.88
N PRO A 54 -19.39 -2.15 -13.38
CA PRO A 54 -18.24 -1.69 -12.60
C PRO A 54 -18.24 -2.20 -11.16
N GLY A 55 -17.05 -2.42 -10.58
CA GLY A 55 -16.92 -2.92 -9.22
C GLY A 55 -15.46 -3.03 -8.78
N ALA A 56 -15.27 -3.24 -7.47
CA ALA A 56 -13.94 -3.41 -6.90
C ALA A 56 -13.95 -4.39 -5.73
N LYS A 57 -12.82 -5.09 -5.53
CA LYS A 57 -12.63 -6.02 -4.43
C LYS A 57 -11.24 -5.88 -3.81
N GLY A 58 -11.19 -5.84 -2.48
CA GLY A 58 -9.95 -5.77 -1.72
C GLY A 58 -9.41 -7.15 -1.34
N PHE A 59 -8.09 -7.26 -1.25
CA PHE A 59 -7.35 -8.47 -0.90
C PHE A 59 -6.30 -8.15 0.16
N ARG A 60 -6.07 -9.09 1.07
CA ARG A 60 -5.09 -8.95 2.16
C ARG A 60 -4.29 -10.23 2.31
N PHE A 61 -2.98 -10.09 2.42
CA PHE A 61 -2.02 -11.18 2.56
C PHE A 61 -1.12 -10.89 3.76
N ARG A 62 -0.65 -11.95 4.41
CA ARG A 62 0.20 -11.88 5.59
C ARG A 62 1.28 -12.95 5.52
N GLU A 63 2.51 -12.55 5.79
CA GLU A 63 3.64 -13.45 5.98
C GLU A 63 4.44 -13.00 7.20
N GLY A 64 4.38 -13.77 8.29
CA GLY A 64 4.85 -13.33 9.60
C GLY A 64 4.22 -12.00 10.03
N GLU A 65 5.06 -11.02 10.32
CA GLU A 65 4.66 -9.65 10.70
C GLU A 65 4.39 -8.74 9.48
N ALA A 66 4.73 -9.19 8.26
CA ALA A 66 4.51 -8.41 7.06
C ALA A 66 3.05 -8.51 6.60
N MET A 67 2.53 -7.41 6.09
CA MET A 67 1.18 -7.31 5.54
C MET A 67 1.24 -6.69 4.16
N PHE A 68 0.51 -7.26 3.22
CA PHE A 68 0.21 -6.66 1.93
C PHE A 68 -1.29 -6.50 1.77
N ALA A 69 -1.72 -5.34 1.30
CA ALA A 69 -3.11 -5.06 0.98
C ALA A 69 -3.16 -4.43 -0.40
N GLY A 70 -4.03 -4.94 -1.25
CA GLY A 70 -4.27 -4.45 -2.59
C GLY A 70 -5.73 -4.61 -2.96
N PHE A 71 -6.13 -4.02 -4.07
CA PHE A 71 -7.48 -4.15 -4.58
C PHE A 71 -7.48 -4.19 -6.10
N VAL A 72 -8.51 -4.82 -6.65
CA VAL A 72 -8.75 -4.90 -8.08
C VAL A 72 -10.04 -4.15 -8.39
N VAL A 73 -10.00 -3.33 -9.42
CA VAL A 73 -11.15 -2.66 -10.01
C VAL A 73 -11.44 -3.31 -11.36
N ARG A 74 -12.71 -3.60 -11.62
CA ARG A 74 -13.19 -4.05 -12.93
C ARG A 74 -14.14 -3.00 -13.50
N GLN A 75 -13.90 -2.60 -14.74
CA GLN A 75 -14.76 -1.67 -15.46
C GLN A 75 -14.81 -2.06 -16.94
N GLY A 76 -16.02 -2.38 -17.43
CA GLY A 76 -16.18 -3.00 -18.75
C GLY A 76 -15.39 -4.31 -18.84
N GLY A 77 -14.54 -4.42 -19.87
CA GLY A 77 -13.64 -5.55 -20.09
C GLY A 77 -12.23 -5.38 -19.49
N ALA A 78 -11.96 -4.26 -18.79
CA ALA A 78 -10.66 -3.99 -18.20
C ALA A 78 -10.63 -4.34 -16.71
N ILE A 79 -9.45 -4.76 -16.24
CA ILE A 79 -9.14 -4.91 -14.82
C ILE A 79 -7.90 -4.08 -14.47
N HIS A 80 -7.91 -3.47 -13.29
CA HIS A 80 -6.83 -2.63 -12.79
C HIS A 80 -6.53 -3.03 -11.35
N GLY A 81 -5.27 -3.30 -11.04
CA GLY A 81 -4.84 -3.64 -9.68
C GLY A 81 -3.99 -2.53 -9.08
N TYR A 82 -4.23 -2.23 -7.80
CA TYR A 82 -3.48 -1.22 -7.05
C TYR A 82 -3.16 -1.71 -5.65
N VAL A 83 -2.05 -1.21 -5.09
CA VAL A 83 -1.75 -1.36 -3.66
C VAL A 83 -2.69 -0.45 -2.85
N ASP A 84 -3.23 -0.96 -1.75
CA ASP A 84 -4.15 -0.26 -0.85
C ASP A 84 -3.38 0.72 0.08
N SER A 85 -2.81 1.76 -0.54
CA SER A 85 -2.00 2.78 0.11
C SER A 85 -2.10 4.10 -0.66
N CYS A 86 -2.80 5.08 -0.10
CA CYS A 86 -2.99 6.38 -0.72
C CYS A 86 -1.67 7.17 -0.71
N PRO A 87 -1.18 7.72 -1.84
CA PRO A 87 0.13 8.38 -1.91
C PRO A 87 0.20 9.66 -1.05
N HIS A 88 -0.94 10.24 -0.67
CA HIS A 88 -1.00 11.40 0.22
C HIS A 88 -0.43 11.10 1.62
N ALA A 89 -0.87 10.02 2.27
CA ALA A 89 -0.57 9.77 3.69
C ALA A 89 -0.35 8.28 4.01
N GLY A 90 -0.36 7.39 3.02
CA GLY A 90 -0.28 5.93 3.17
C GLY A 90 -1.47 5.27 3.83
N TRP A 91 -2.59 5.99 3.94
CA TRP A 91 -3.82 5.44 4.48
C TRP A 91 -4.43 4.41 3.52
N PRO A 92 -5.04 3.34 4.04
CA PRO A 92 -5.92 2.48 3.24
C PRO A 92 -6.97 3.32 2.51
N LEU A 93 -7.26 2.97 1.27
CA LEU A 93 -8.26 3.64 0.45
C LEU A 93 -9.67 3.19 0.83
N ALA A 94 -9.85 1.90 1.10
CA ALA A 94 -11.17 1.37 1.44
C ALA A 94 -11.75 2.08 2.67
N GLY A 95 -12.94 2.68 2.50
CA GLY A 95 -13.70 3.25 3.60
C GLY A 95 -14.33 2.17 4.50
N PHE A 96 -15.19 2.60 5.44
CA PHE A 96 -15.82 1.72 6.45
C PHE A 96 -16.62 0.53 5.86
N ALA A 97 -17.04 0.62 4.61
CA ALA A 97 -17.76 -0.44 3.89
C ALA A 97 -16.90 -1.27 2.92
N GLY A 98 -15.57 -1.10 2.92
CA GLY A 98 -14.69 -1.77 1.96
C GLY A 98 -14.89 -1.32 0.51
N ARG A 99 -15.59 -0.20 0.28
CA ARG A 99 -15.79 0.38 -1.05
C ARG A 99 -14.56 1.18 -1.46
N PHE A 100 -14.12 0.95 -2.69
CA PHE A 100 -13.03 1.69 -3.33
C PHE A 100 -13.51 2.68 -4.37
N LEU A 101 -14.74 2.55 -4.86
CA LEU A 101 -15.26 3.40 -5.94
C LEU A 101 -16.21 4.48 -5.41
N THR A 102 -16.29 5.58 -6.15
CA THR A 102 -17.33 6.60 -6.03
C THR A 102 -18.72 6.00 -6.19
N ARG A 103 -19.75 6.78 -5.87
CA ARG A 103 -21.15 6.35 -6.02
C ARG A 103 -21.49 6.00 -7.46
N ASP A 104 -20.94 6.75 -8.40
CA ASP A 104 -21.15 6.58 -9.84
C ASP A 104 -20.25 5.47 -10.44
N ASN A 105 -19.34 4.92 -9.63
CA ASN A 105 -18.37 3.88 -9.99
C ASN A 105 -17.43 4.24 -11.16
N ASP A 106 -17.08 5.52 -11.27
CA ASP A 106 -16.24 6.10 -12.34
C ASP A 106 -14.84 6.50 -11.87
N LEU A 107 -14.63 6.63 -10.55
CA LEU A 107 -13.37 6.98 -9.92
C LEU A 107 -13.12 6.11 -8.68
N ILE A 108 -11.85 5.96 -8.33
CA ILE A 108 -11.41 5.37 -7.07
C ILE A 108 -11.43 6.46 -6.00
N LEU A 109 -12.13 6.22 -4.89
CA LEU A 109 -12.23 7.13 -3.75
C LEU A 109 -11.38 6.63 -2.58
N CYS A 110 -10.47 7.47 -2.10
CA CYS A 110 -9.82 7.28 -0.81
C CYS A 110 -10.78 7.71 0.31
N GLY A 111 -11.23 6.74 1.12
CA GLY A 111 -12.13 6.97 2.26
C GLY A 111 -11.52 7.76 3.43
N GLY A 112 -10.20 8.05 3.40
CA GLY A 112 -9.52 8.85 4.42
C GLY A 112 -9.76 10.35 4.25
N HIS A 113 -9.22 10.93 3.17
CA HIS A 113 -9.25 12.38 2.91
C HIS A 113 -9.87 12.73 1.54
N ALA A 114 -10.71 11.83 1.00
CA ALA A 114 -11.46 12.02 -0.23
C ALA A 114 -10.63 12.33 -1.49
N ALA A 115 -9.41 11.80 -1.59
CA ALA A 115 -8.67 11.79 -2.85
C ALA A 115 -9.40 10.93 -3.89
N LEU A 116 -9.52 11.44 -5.12
CA LEU A 116 -10.15 10.75 -6.25
C LEU A 116 -9.11 10.39 -7.29
N PHE A 117 -9.08 9.13 -7.70
CA PHE A 117 -8.13 8.61 -8.68
C PHE A 117 -8.84 8.03 -9.89
N ARG A 118 -8.24 8.24 -11.06
CA ARG A 118 -8.72 7.69 -12.31
C ARG A 118 -8.46 6.19 -12.35
N ILE A 119 -9.44 5.39 -12.76
CA ILE A 119 -9.36 3.92 -12.71
C ILE A 119 -8.30 3.34 -13.67
N ALA A 120 -8.05 4.00 -14.80
CA ALA A 120 -7.17 3.46 -15.83
C ALA A 120 -5.69 3.39 -15.41
N ASP A 121 -5.22 4.41 -14.69
CA ASP A 121 -3.81 4.63 -14.38
C ASP A 121 -3.53 5.04 -12.94
N GLY A 122 -4.57 5.21 -12.12
CA GLY A 122 -4.45 5.54 -10.71
C GLY A 122 -4.02 6.97 -10.43
N VAL A 123 -4.03 7.87 -11.42
CA VAL A 123 -3.67 9.28 -11.23
C VAL A 123 -4.73 10.01 -10.42
N CYS A 124 -4.29 10.74 -9.40
CA CYS A 124 -5.14 11.59 -8.57
C CYS A 124 -5.61 12.82 -9.35
N VAL A 125 -6.92 12.89 -9.57
CA VAL A 125 -7.58 13.98 -10.33
C VAL A 125 -8.24 15.02 -9.43
N ALA A 126 -8.46 14.69 -8.15
CA ALA A 126 -8.98 15.62 -7.15
C ALA A 126 -8.59 15.22 -5.72
N GLY A 127 -8.54 16.19 -4.82
CA GLY A 127 -8.19 15.99 -3.40
C GLY A 127 -6.75 16.39 -3.06
N PRO A 128 -6.19 15.88 -1.96
CA PRO A 128 -4.96 16.42 -1.34
C PRO A 128 -3.64 16.05 -2.05
N CYS A 129 -3.65 15.19 -3.06
CA CYS A 129 -2.43 14.72 -3.74
C CYS A 129 -2.50 14.80 -5.28
N PRO A 130 -2.85 15.96 -5.87
CA PRO A 130 -3.07 16.09 -7.32
C PRO A 130 -1.83 15.67 -8.12
N GLY A 131 -2.04 14.88 -9.17
CA GLY A 131 -0.98 14.39 -10.06
C GLY A 131 -0.14 13.23 -9.52
N GLN A 132 -0.24 12.88 -8.23
CA GLN A 132 0.33 11.64 -7.71
C GLN A 132 -0.49 10.44 -8.15
N SER A 133 0.10 9.26 -8.17
CA SER A 133 -0.56 8.03 -8.61
C SER A 133 -0.56 6.94 -7.55
N LEU A 134 -1.59 6.10 -7.56
CA LEU A 134 -1.59 4.85 -6.82
C LEU A 134 -0.49 3.93 -7.33
N THR A 135 0.10 3.14 -6.42
CA THR A 135 1.11 2.15 -6.81
C THR A 135 0.42 0.99 -7.53
N PRO A 136 0.79 0.66 -8.78
CA PRO A 136 0.21 -0.46 -9.50
C PRO A 136 0.50 -1.80 -8.81
N TRP A 137 -0.50 -2.66 -8.78
CA TRP A 137 -0.37 -4.07 -8.44
C TRP A 137 -0.74 -4.88 -9.68
N PRO A 138 0.24 -5.44 -10.41
CA PRO A 138 -0.02 -6.17 -11.64
C PRO A 138 -0.97 -7.35 -11.42
N VAL A 139 -2.01 -7.40 -12.24
CA VAL A 139 -3.04 -8.45 -12.25
C VAL A 139 -3.41 -8.76 -13.70
N LEU A 140 -3.87 -9.98 -13.93
CA LEU A 140 -4.30 -10.45 -15.23
C LEU A 140 -5.51 -11.37 -15.11
N VAL A 141 -6.21 -11.57 -16.23
CA VAL A 141 -7.29 -12.56 -16.36
C VAL A 141 -6.74 -13.77 -17.11
N ARG A 142 -6.95 -14.98 -16.59
CA ARG A 142 -6.82 -16.23 -17.35
C ARG A 142 -8.12 -17.02 -17.25
N GLY A 143 -8.77 -17.27 -18.39
CA GLY A 143 -10.11 -17.83 -18.40
C GLY A 143 -11.06 -16.96 -17.57
N ASP A 144 -11.75 -17.58 -16.60
CA ASP A 144 -12.68 -16.89 -15.70
C ASP A 144 -12.06 -16.54 -14.34
N THR A 145 -10.74 -16.43 -14.26
CA THR A 145 -10.02 -16.18 -13.00
C THR A 145 -9.12 -14.96 -13.07
N ILE A 146 -9.05 -14.22 -11.96
CA ILE A 146 -8.12 -13.11 -11.77
C ILE A 146 -6.92 -13.63 -11.00
N LEU A 147 -5.73 -13.40 -11.56
CA LEU A 147 -4.45 -13.77 -10.98
C LEU A 147 -3.57 -12.53 -10.80
N THR A 148 -2.60 -12.59 -9.90
CA THR A 148 -1.48 -11.66 -9.89
C THR A 148 -0.60 -11.87 -11.13
N ALA A 149 0.05 -10.81 -11.62
CA ALA A 149 0.93 -10.83 -12.78
C ALA A 149 2.40 -10.56 -12.42
#